data_AF-A0A2W1KKR8-F1
#
_entry.id   AF-A0A2W1KKR8-F1
#
_cell.length_a   1.000
_cell.length_b   1.000
_cell.length_c   1.000
_cell.angle_alpha   90.00
_cell.angle_beta   90.00
_cell.angle_gamma   90.00
#
_symmetry.space_group_name_H-M   'P 1'
#
loop_
_entity.id
_entity.type
_entity.pdbx_description
1 polymer ?
#
loop_
_entity_poly.entity_id
_entity_poly.type
_entity_poly.pdbx_seq_one_letter_code
_entity_poly.pdbx_strand_id
1 'polypeptide(L)'
;MTQNGTPNIISGQYIGGYTNLTIGKNSFLCVNIDHIDAGDHEAHATIFSGDTIYTTKFSFNWIRTSQLIDVHIDSITEYIRQADGNFKKSDINKQQHQTAELSIAWVEGLRLSWKTDSGQLLQSEGLAQRANEPSTLSATKTTWKDFKHLIEDLEETRYIFRGQSSPGKLRTSFHRTNRSNLSRYHKINIPQLQHLISSVHRNYFSISEISELISMLTLAQHHGYPTPILDWTISPYIAAYFAFLYAQIESKPGIVKPFSEHIRIYQFDLKEYQNDFPQFNEINDISLHVSFSVTSPLDNPRAIPQQSISCISTIDDIETYIEYLNKKNCKNYLSAYDIPISERAKALKDLELMGITHASLFPGLDGMCAYLKHKHFQ
;
A
#
# COMPACT_ATOMS: atom_id res chain seq x y z
N MET A 1 12.11 20.98 -16.51
CA MET A 1 11.32 21.12 -17.76
C MET A 1 10.25 20.04 -17.73
N THR A 2 9.06 20.44 -17.29
CA THR A 2 7.89 19.58 -17.06
C THR A 2 7.16 19.38 -18.38
N GLN A 3 7.22 18.19 -18.96
CA GLN A 3 6.21 17.80 -19.92
C GLN A 3 4.89 17.68 -19.17
N ASN A 4 3.94 18.53 -19.54
CA ASN A 4 2.52 18.40 -19.21
C ASN A 4 2.00 17.13 -19.90
N GLY A 5 2.33 15.97 -19.35
CA GLY A 5 1.66 14.72 -19.66
C GLY A 5 0.26 14.78 -19.03
N THR A 6 -0.76 14.54 -19.84
CA THR A 6 -2.10 14.19 -19.33
C THR A 6 -1.93 13.13 -18.24
N PRO A 7 -2.61 13.24 -17.09
CA PRO A 7 -2.46 12.23 -16.03
C PRO A 7 -2.72 10.86 -16.64
N ASN A 8 -1.79 9.94 -16.46
CA ASN A 8 -1.92 8.58 -16.95
C ASN A 8 -2.96 7.85 -16.07
N ILE A 9 -4.25 8.08 -16.36
CA ILE A 9 -5.38 7.65 -15.55
C ILE A 9 -5.46 6.12 -15.43
N ILE A 10 -4.93 5.38 -16.41
CA ILE A 10 -5.04 3.92 -16.42
C ILE A 10 -4.02 3.23 -15.51
N SER A 11 -2.96 3.90 -15.05
CA SER A 11 -1.95 3.26 -14.19
C SER A 11 -2.44 3.05 -12.75
N GLY A 12 -2.06 1.92 -12.17
CA GLY A 12 -2.39 1.50 -10.81
C GLY A 12 -2.87 0.07 -10.73
N GLN A 13 -3.39 -0.31 -9.56
CA GLN A 13 -3.88 -1.65 -9.29
C GLN A 13 -5.41 -1.68 -9.36
N TYR A 14 -5.93 -2.64 -10.12
CA TYR A 14 -7.34 -2.89 -10.32
C TYR A 14 -7.69 -4.27 -9.79
N ILE A 15 -8.74 -4.37 -9.00
CA ILE A 15 -9.12 -5.60 -8.32
C ILE A 15 -10.62 -5.82 -8.49
N GLY A 16 -11.03 -7.06 -8.76
CA GLY A 16 -12.44 -7.42 -8.88
C GLY A 16 -12.67 -8.88 -9.27
N GLY A 17 -13.92 -9.23 -9.56
CA GLY A 17 -14.28 -10.55 -10.09
C GLY A 17 -13.92 -10.69 -11.57
N TYR A 18 -13.74 -11.92 -12.02
CA TYR A 18 -13.84 -12.26 -13.43
C TYR A 18 -14.56 -13.59 -13.63
N THR A 19 -15.20 -13.72 -14.79
CA THR A 19 -15.96 -14.90 -15.18
C THR A 19 -15.39 -15.47 -16.47
N ASN A 20 -15.15 -16.77 -16.48
CA ASN A 20 -14.98 -17.49 -17.73
C ASN A 20 -16.36 -17.80 -18.32
N LEU A 21 -16.79 -17.02 -19.32
CA LEU A 21 -18.11 -17.15 -19.95
C LEU A 21 -18.28 -18.48 -20.70
N THR A 22 -17.17 -19.15 -21.04
CA THR A 22 -17.18 -20.43 -21.76
C THR A 22 -17.53 -21.60 -20.84
N ILE A 23 -17.10 -21.55 -19.56
CA ILE A 23 -17.28 -22.65 -18.59
C ILE A 23 -18.06 -22.25 -17.33
N GLY A 24 -18.48 -21.00 -17.20
CA GLY A 24 -19.27 -20.49 -16.07
C GLY A 24 -18.52 -20.36 -14.73
N LYS A 25 -17.18 -20.31 -14.74
CA LYS A 25 -16.38 -20.24 -13.51
C LYS A 25 -16.08 -18.80 -13.11
N ASN A 26 -16.44 -18.42 -11.89
CA ASN A 26 -16.09 -17.15 -11.27
C ASN A 26 -14.84 -17.29 -10.42
N SER A 27 -13.96 -16.30 -10.53
CA SER A 27 -12.69 -16.23 -9.83
C SER A 27 -12.34 -14.77 -9.57
N PHE A 28 -11.25 -14.51 -8.88
CA PHE A 28 -10.81 -13.15 -8.54
C PHE A 28 -9.65 -12.72 -9.45
N LEU A 29 -9.64 -11.47 -9.89
CA LEU A 29 -8.65 -10.91 -10.81
C LEU A 29 -8.03 -9.65 -10.19
N CYS A 30 -6.70 -9.60 -10.21
CA CYS A 30 -5.91 -8.41 -9.94
C CYS A 30 -5.14 -8.03 -11.22
N VAL A 31 -5.19 -6.76 -11.61
CA VAL A 31 -4.43 -6.23 -12.75
C VAL A 31 -3.64 -5.04 -12.29
N ASN A 32 -2.32 -5.15 -12.35
CA ASN A 32 -1.38 -4.08 -12.05
C ASN A 32 -0.94 -3.45 -13.38
N ILE A 33 -1.17 -2.16 -13.58
CA ILE A 33 -0.84 -1.45 -14.82
C ILE A 33 0.17 -0.34 -14.51
N ASP A 34 1.35 -0.42 -15.11
CA ASP A 34 2.38 0.61 -14.98
C ASP A 34 2.67 1.25 -16.35
N HIS A 35 2.92 2.56 -16.35
CA HIS A 35 3.47 3.25 -17.51
C HIS A 35 4.90 2.80 -17.78
N ILE A 36 5.24 2.63 -19.05
CA ILE A 36 6.62 2.44 -19.52
C ILE A 36 7.00 3.56 -20.49
N ASP A 37 8.29 3.73 -20.75
CA ASP A 37 8.78 4.77 -21.65
C ASP A 37 8.19 4.59 -23.07
N ALA A 38 8.12 5.68 -23.85
CA ALA A 38 7.53 5.75 -25.20
C ALA A 38 5.99 5.70 -25.32
N GLY A 39 5.25 5.86 -24.21
CA GLY A 39 3.78 5.96 -24.24
C GLY A 39 3.06 4.62 -24.22
N ASP A 40 3.80 3.54 -23.95
CA ASP A 40 3.27 2.20 -23.76
C ASP A 40 2.93 1.93 -22.28
N HIS A 41 2.12 0.91 -22.05
CA HIS A 41 1.74 0.40 -20.74
C HIS A 41 2.12 -1.07 -20.63
N GLU A 42 2.56 -1.47 -19.44
CA GLU A 42 2.78 -2.87 -19.09
C GLU A 42 1.78 -3.26 -18.01
N ALA A 43 0.99 -4.30 -18.27
CA ALA A 43 0.07 -4.88 -17.30
C ALA A 43 0.50 -6.28 -16.86
N HIS A 44 0.28 -6.56 -15.58
CA HIS A 44 0.42 -7.89 -14.99
C HIS A 44 -0.95 -8.30 -14.45
N ALA A 45 -1.55 -9.31 -15.07
CA ALA A 45 -2.82 -9.88 -14.63
C ALA A 45 -2.56 -11.12 -13.80
N THR A 46 -3.23 -11.21 -12.65
CA THR A 46 -3.15 -12.35 -11.73
C THR A 46 -4.56 -12.81 -11.37
N ILE A 47 -4.83 -14.07 -11.69
CA ILE A 47 -6.08 -14.78 -11.44
C ILE A 47 -5.91 -15.65 -10.21
N PHE A 48 -6.78 -15.47 -9.22
CA PHE A 48 -6.82 -16.28 -8.00
C PHE A 48 -8.01 -17.24 -8.08
N SER A 49 -7.73 -18.54 -8.16
CA SER A 49 -8.72 -19.60 -8.36
C SER A 49 -8.50 -20.73 -7.35
N GLY A 50 -8.88 -20.50 -6.09
CA GLY A 50 -8.71 -21.49 -5.02
C GLY A 50 -7.23 -21.70 -4.70
N ASP A 51 -6.75 -22.93 -4.88
CA ASP A 51 -5.35 -23.32 -4.62
C ASP A 51 -4.43 -23.15 -5.83
N THR A 52 -4.91 -22.47 -6.88
CA THR A 52 -4.12 -22.18 -8.07
C THR A 52 -4.19 -20.70 -8.41
N ILE A 53 -3.02 -20.12 -8.70
CA ILE A 53 -2.87 -18.76 -9.20
C ILE A 53 -2.29 -18.81 -10.61
N TYR A 54 -2.87 -18.03 -11.51
CA TYR A 54 -2.36 -17.85 -12.87
C TYR A 54 -1.92 -16.41 -13.05
N THR A 55 -0.73 -16.20 -13.60
CA THR A 55 -0.23 -14.86 -13.90
C THR A 55 0.25 -14.76 -15.33
N THR A 56 0.03 -13.60 -15.94
CA THR A 56 0.55 -13.25 -17.25
C THR A 56 0.86 -11.76 -17.31
N LYS A 57 1.75 -11.41 -18.23
CA LYS A 57 2.10 -10.04 -18.56
C LYS A 57 1.61 -9.75 -19.98
N PHE A 58 1.16 -8.52 -20.21
CA PHE A 58 0.88 -8.02 -21.54
C PHE A 58 1.22 -6.54 -21.64
N SER A 59 1.71 -6.14 -22.81
CA SER A 59 2.02 -4.74 -23.10
C SER A 59 1.04 -4.20 -24.13
N PHE A 60 0.68 -2.93 -24.01
CA PHE A 60 -0.30 -2.30 -24.87
C PHE A 60 -0.05 -0.79 -24.96
N ASN A 61 -0.43 -0.20 -26.09
CA ASN A 61 -0.46 1.25 -26.24
C ASN A 61 -1.90 1.74 -26.04
N TRP A 62 -2.12 2.58 -25.04
CA TRP A 62 -3.46 3.10 -24.75
C TRP A 62 -3.56 4.61 -24.96
N ILE A 63 -4.53 4.99 -25.77
CA ILE A 63 -5.00 6.37 -25.92
C ILE A 63 -6.44 6.41 -25.39
N ARG A 64 -6.86 7.53 -24.80
CA ARG A 64 -8.16 7.67 -24.09
C ARG A 64 -9.40 7.31 -24.93
N THR A 65 -9.28 7.27 -26.26
CA THR A 65 -10.33 6.90 -27.21
C THR A 65 -10.33 5.42 -27.62
N SER A 66 -9.31 4.66 -27.24
CA SER A 66 -9.15 3.24 -27.64
C SER A 66 -10.11 2.34 -26.85
N GLN A 67 -10.98 1.62 -27.56
CA GLN A 67 -11.91 0.62 -26.99
C GLN A 67 -11.49 -0.84 -27.28
N LEU A 68 -10.67 -1.03 -28.32
CA LEU A 68 -10.13 -2.31 -28.77
C LEU A 68 -8.63 -2.12 -28.98
N ILE A 69 -7.83 -2.97 -28.35
CA ILE A 69 -6.37 -2.92 -28.45
C ILE A 69 -5.87 -4.35 -28.62
N ASP A 70 -5.13 -4.60 -29.69
CA ASP A 70 -4.42 -5.86 -29.84
C ASP A 70 -3.28 -5.91 -28.82
N VAL A 71 -3.29 -6.97 -28.00
CA VAL A 71 -2.27 -7.16 -26.97
C VAL A 71 -1.53 -8.46 -27.19
N HIS A 72 -0.21 -8.40 -27.00
CA HIS A 72 0.58 -9.61 -26.90
C HIS A 72 0.53 -10.11 -25.45
N ILE A 73 0.11 -11.36 -25.27
CA ILE A 73 0.04 -12.00 -23.96
C ILE A 73 1.26 -12.90 -23.80
N ASP A 74 2.08 -12.61 -22.79
CA ASP A 74 3.20 -13.45 -22.42
C ASP A 74 2.70 -14.81 -21.89
N SER A 75 3.60 -15.80 -21.85
CA SER A 75 3.26 -17.14 -21.34
C SER A 75 2.60 -17.10 -19.96
N ILE A 76 1.50 -17.83 -19.82
CA ILE A 76 0.80 -17.95 -18.53
C ILE A 76 1.65 -18.81 -17.61
N THR A 77 1.97 -18.26 -16.43
CA THR A 77 2.66 -18.99 -15.37
C THR A 77 1.64 -19.45 -14.33
N GLU A 78 1.66 -20.74 -14.02
CA GLU A 78 0.82 -21.35 -13.00
C GLU A 78 1.59 -21.49 -11.68
N TYR A 79 0.90 -21.19 -10.57
CA TYR A 79 1.39 -21.36 -9.21
C TYR A 79 0.38 -22.20 -8.43
N ILE A 80 0.87 -23.20 -7.68
CA ILE A 80 0.04 -24.15 -6.94
C ILE A 80 0.34 -24.02 -5.45
N ARG A 81 -0.70 -23.90 -4.62
CA ARG A 81 -0.57 -23.86 -3.17
C ARG A 81 0.01 -25.18 -2.66
N GLN A 82 1.05 -25.10 -1.86
CA GLN A 82 1.70 -26.22 -1.20
C GLN A 82 1.10 -26.45 0.20
N ALA A 83 1.46 -27.57 0.84
CA ALA A 83 0.97 -27.91 2.17
C ALA A 83 1.39 -26.92 3.27
N ASP A 84 2.49 -26.19 3.07
CA ASP A 84 2.94 -25.10 3.95
C ASP A 84 2.16 -23.79 3.77
N GLY A 85 1.19 -23.77 2.84
CA GLY A 85 0.36 -22.61 2.51
C GLY A 85 0.96 -21.70 1.44
N ASN A 86 2.24 -21.85 1.09
CA ASN A 86 2.93 -21.03 0.10
C ASN A 86 2.60 -21.46 -1.33
N PHE A 87 2.70 -20.54 -2.28
CA PHE A 87 2.51 -20.83 -3.69
C PHE A 87 3.84 -21.12 -4.37
N LYS A 88 3.97 -22.32 -4.96
CA LYS A 88 5.15 -22.67 -5.75
C LYS A 88 4.84 -22.61 -7.24
N LYS A 89 5.76 -22.04 -8.00
CA LYS A 89 5.71 -22.03 -9.46
C LYS A 89 5.69 -23.47 -10.00
N SER A 90 4.72 -23.77 -10.85
CA SER A 90 4.64 -25.03 -11.60
C SER A 90 5.76 -25.08 -12.65
N ASP A 91 6.38 -26.25 -12.84
CA ASP A 91 7.39 -26.46 -13.90
C ASP A 91 6.80 -26.31 -15.31
N ILE A 92 5.47 -26.29 -15.41
CA ILE A 92 4.76 -26.14 -16.68
C ILE A 92 4.48 -24.66 -16.94
N ASN A 93 5.41 -23.99 -17.64
CA ASN A 93 5.04 -22.79 -18.40
C ASN A 93 4.15 -23.26 -19.56
N LYS A 94 2.82 -23.24 -19.38
CA LYS A 94 1.89 -23.50 -20.47
C LYS A 94 1.76 -22.22 -21.28
N GLN A 95 2.39 -22.17 -22.45
CA GLN A 95 1.99 -21.20 -23.47
C GLN A 95 0.64 -21.66 -24.02
N GLN A 96 -0.41 -21.37 -23.26
CA GLN A 96 -1.76 -21.87 -23.53
C GLN A 96 -2.42 -21.09 -24.66
N HIS A 97 -2.07 -19.80 -24.79
CA HIS A 97 -2.53 -18.86 -25.81
C HIS A 97 -1.36 -17.95 -26.21
N GLN A 98 -1.18 -17.69 -27.51
CA GLN A 98 -0.12 -16.80 -28.02
C GLN A 98 -0.60 -15.36 -28.25
N THR A 99 -1.89 -15.18 -28.52
CA THR A 99 -2.53 -13.89 -28.74
C THR A 99 -3.94 -13.89 -28.13
N ALA A 100 -4.43 -12.72 -27.74
CA ALA A 100 -5.84 -12.52 -27.47
C ALA A 100 -6.26 -11.12 -27.95
N GLU A 101 -7.47 -11.04 -28.48
CA GLU A 101 -8.10 -9.76 -28.79
C GLU A 101 -8.64 -9.18 -27.48
N LEU A 102 -7.96 -8.18 -26.92
CA LEU A 102 -8.37 -7.52 -25.68
C LEU A 102 -9.23 -6.29 -26.00
N SER A 103 -10.44 -6.28 -25.46
CA SER A 103 -11.27 -5.09 -25.36
C SER A 103 -11.18 -4.53 -23.96
N ILE A 104 -10.90 -3.23 -23.89
CA ILE A 104 -10.84 -2.45 -22.66
C ILE A 104 -12.00 -1.47 -22.69
N ALA A 105 -12.88 -1.57 -21.68
CA ALA A 105 -14.02 -0.66 -21.54
C ALA A 105 -14.05 -0.08 -20.12
N TRP A 106 -14.57 1.13 -19.99
CA TRP A 106 -14.82 1.76 -18.69
C TRP A 106 -16.32 1.69 -18.39
N VAL A 107 -16.71 0.76 -17.51
CA VAL A 107 -18.10 0.54 -17.09
C VAL A 107 -18.09 0.30 -15.58
N GLU A 108 -18.30 1.37 -14.81
CA GLU A 108 -18.20 1.34 -13.33
C GLU A 108 -16.85 0.79 -12.82
N GLY A 109 -15.78 1.00 -13.60
CA GLY A 109 -14.45 0.42 -13.39
C GLY A 109 -13.82 0.00 -14.72
N LEU A 110 -12.63 -0.59 -14.65
CA LEU A 110 -11.93 -1.16 -15.81
C LEU A 110 -12.53 -2.55 -16.10
N ARG A 111 -13.24 -2.67 -17.22
CA ARG A 111 -13.72 -3.95 -17.72
C ARG A 111 -12.78 -4.44 -18.82
N LEU A 112 -12.22 -5.62 -18.62
CA LEU A 112 -11.39 -6.32 -19.58
C LEU A 112 -12.21 -7.48 -20.14
N SER A 113 -12.31 -7.60 -21.46
CA SER A 113 -12.84 -8.80 -22.10
C SER A 113 -11.89 -9.23 -23.19
N TRP A 114 -11.58 -10.52 -23.26
CA TRP A 114 -10.65 -11.02 -24.24
C TRP A 114 -11.10 -12.34 -24.84
N LYS A 115 -10.81 -12.50 -26.13
CA LYS A 115 -11.00 -13.73 -26.87
C LYS A 115 -9.64 -14.37 -27.11
N THR A 116 -9.45 -15.58 -26.61
CA THR A 116 -8.20 -16.32 -26.84
C THR A 116 -8.14 -16.89 -28.26
N ASP A 117 -6.96 -17.24 -28.74
CA ASP A 117 -6.73 -17.98 -29.99
C ASP A 117 -7.50 -19.32 -30.07
N SER A 118 -7.77 -19.96 -28.93
CA SER A 118 -8.62 -21.16 -28.81
C SER A 118 -10.13 -20.86 -28.89
N GLY A 119 -10.52 -19.58 -28.99
CA GLY A 119 -11.91 -19.13 -29.09
C GLY A 119 -12.64 -18.99 -27.75
N GLN A 120 -11.97 -19.15 -26.61
CA GLN A 120 -12.59 -18.91 -25.30
C GLN A 120 -12.86 -17.42 -25.09
N LEU A 121 -14.05 -17.12 -24.57
CA LEU A 121 -14.46 -15.78 -24.22
C LEU A 121 -14.34 -15.60 -22.70
N LEU A 122 -13.54 -14.61 -22.31
CA LEU A 122 -13.23 -14.27 -20.93
C LEU A 122 -13.63 -12.81 -20.69
N GLN A 123 -14.20 -12.53 -19.52
CA GLN A 123 -14.61 -11.17 -19.16
C GLN A 123 -14.41 -10.93 -17.67
N SER A 124 -13.80 -9.79 -17.32
CA SER A 124 -13.80 -9.28 -15.97
C SER A 124 -15.13 -8.62 -15.65
N GLU A 125 -15.50 -8.64 -14.37
CA GLU A 125 -16.43 -7.66 -13.85
C GLU A 125 -15.77 -6.27 -13.87
N GLY A 126 -16.50 -5.19 -13.54
CA GLY A 126 -15.88 -3.86 -13.47
C GLY A 126 -14.78 -3.86 -12.40
N LEU A 127 -13.51 -3.92 -12.82
CA LEU A 127 -12.38 -3.91 -11.90
C LEU A 127 -12.22 -2.51 -11.34
N ALA A 128 -12.29 -2.39 -10.02
CA ALA A 128 -12.31 -1.09 -9.39
C ALA A 128 -10.89 -0.64 -9.01
N GLN A 129 -10.53 0.59 -9.36
CA GLN A 129 -9.37 1.29 -8.80
C GLN A 129 -9.89 2.37 -7.86
N ARG A 130 -10.04 2.01 -6.59
CA ARG A 130 -10.65 2.91 -5.60
C ARG A 130 -9.62 3.64 -4.75
N ALA A 131 -8.32 3.37 -4.94
CA ALA A 131 -7.26 3.88 -4.08
C ALA A 131 -7.17 5.42 -4.06
N ASN A 132 -7.55 6.08 -5.16
CA ASN A 132 -7.56 7.54 -5.26
C ASN A 132 -8.87 8.18 -4.77
N GLU A 133 -9.90 7.38 -4.48
CA GLU A 133 -11.17 7.86 -3.93
C GLU A 133 -11.02 8.21 -2.44
N PRO A 134 -11.91 9.07 -1.89
CA PRO A 134 -12.02 9.26 -0.46
C PRO A 134 -12.20 7.93 0.29
N SER A 135 -11.71 7.86 1.52
CA SER A 135 -11.92 6.69 2.36
C SER A 135 -13.42 6.47 2.60
N THR A 136 -13.87 5.22 2.47
CA THR A 136 -15.23 4.79 2.82
C THR A 136 -15.30 4.17 4.21
N LEU A 137 -14.16 4.05 4.91
CA LEU A 137 -14.10 3.54 6.27
C LEU A 137 -14.82 4.50 7.22
N SER A 138 -15.88 4.02 7.85
CA SER A 138 -16.58 4.74 8.92
C SER A 138 -15.66 4.88 10.12
N ALA A 139 -15.47 6.12 10.59
CA ALA A 139 -14.63 6.44 11.72
C ALA A 139 -15.45 6.94 12.91
N THR A 140 -15.03 6.59 14.11
CA THR A 140 -15.57 7.13 15.35
C THR A 140 -15.13 8.58 15.48
N LYS A 141 -16.07 9.52 15.30
CA LYS A 141 -15.82 10.94 15.53
C LYS A 141 -15.68 11.19 17.03
N THR A 142 -14.56 11.79 17.45
CA THR A 142 -14.24 11.95 18.86
C THR A 142 -13.42 13.22 19.13
N THR A 143 -13.35 13.65 20.39
CA THR A 143 -12.44 14.73 20.82
C THR A 143 -11.11 14.16 21.26
N TRP A 144 -10.07 15.00 21.42
CA TRP A 144 -8.80 14.52 22.00
C TRP A 144 -8.98 13.95 23.41
N LYS A 145 -9.89 14.50 24.20
CA LYS A 145 -10.17 14.01 25.56
C LYS A 145 -10.80 12.62 25.51
N ASP A 146 -11.84 12.46 24.71
CA ASP A 146 -12.61 11.22 24.64
C ASP A 146 -11.82 10.13 23.91
N PHE A 147 -10.98 10.48 22.94
CA PHE A 147 -10.02 9.56 22.33
C PHE A 147 -9.13 8.88 23.38
N LYS A 148 -8.57 9.64 24.34
CA LYS A 148 -7.76 9.07 25.42
C LYS A 148 -8.55 8.06 26.27
N HIS A 149 -9.80 8.36 26.58
CA HIS A 149 -10.69 7.42 27.29
C HIS A 149 -11.01 6.17 26.46
N LEU A 150 -11.19 6.29 25.15
CA LEU A 150 -11.49 5.15 24.27
C LEU A 150 -10.31 4.17 24.16
N ILE A 151 -9.07 4.64 24.32
CA ILE A 151 -7.87 3.81 24.21
C ILE A 151 -7.37 3.26 25.55
N GLU A 152 -7.92 3.71 26.69
CA GLU A 152 -7.51 3.29 28.04
C GLU A 152 -7.74 1.79 28.28
N ASP A 153 -8.83 1.23 27.76
CA ASP A 153 -9.23 -0.17 27.98
C ASP A 153 -8.73 -1.13 26.88
N LEU A 154 -7.89 -0.67 25.94
CA LEU A 154 -7.40 -1.53 24.87
C LEU A 154 -6.40 -2.55 25.40
N GLU A 155 -6.53 -3.80 24.94
CA GLU A 155 -5.59 -4.88 25.24
C GLU A 155 -4.18 -4.50 24.79
N GLU A 156 -3.22 -4.52 25.72
CA GLU A 156 -1.81 -4.25 25.42
C GLU A 156 -1.31 -5.19 24.32
N THR A 157 -0.49 -4.67 23.40
CA THR A 157 0.15 -5.42 22.29
C THR A 157 -0.79 -6.03 21.23
N ARG A 158 -2.11 -5.93 21.40
CA ARG A 158 -3.09 -6.40 20.40
C ARG A 158 -3.20 -5.46 19.20
N TYR A 159 -3.22 -4.16 19.47
CA TYR A 159 -3.51 -3.14 18.47
C TYR A 159 -2.26 -2.37 18.06
N ILE A 160 -2.25 -1.96 16.79
CA ILE A 160 -1.27 -1.02 16.23
C ILE A 160 -2.00 0.15 15.60
N PHE A 161 -1.30 1.28 15.50
CA PHE A 161 -1.91 2.55 15.13
C PHE A 161 -1.14 3.26 14.03
N ARG A 162 -1.87 4.04 13.23
CA ARG A 162 -1.28 4.91 12.21
C ARG A 162 -2.00 6.26 12.16
N GLY A 163 -1.24 7.33 12.29
CA GLY A 163 -1.75 8.69 12.15
C GLY A 163 -1.70 9.20 10.72
N GLN A 164 -2.78 9.85 10.29
CA GLN A 164 -2.83 10.60 9.05
C GLN A 164 -3.41 11.99 9.28
N SER A 165 -2.82 12.99 8.62
CA SER A 165 -3.30 14.37 8.68
C SER A 165 -4.62 14.61 7.96
N SER A 166 -5.14 13.60 7.25
CA SER A 166 -6.46 13.61 6.65
C SER A 166 -7.06 12.19 6.55
N PRO A 167 -8.40 12.06 6.45
CA PRO A 167 -9.15 10.80 6.23
C PRO A 167 -8.93 10.13 4.85
N GLY A 168 -7.70 10.05 4.37
CA GLY A 168 -7.36 9.41 3.10
C GLY A 168 -7.08 7.92 3.25
N LYS A 169 -7.24 7.15 2.17
CA LYS A 169 -6.99 5.70 2.17
C LYS A 169 -5.55 5.33 2.57
N LEU A 170 -5.41 4.16 3.20
CA LEU A 170 -4.12 3.53 3.48
C LEU A 170 -3.45 3.08 2.17
N ARG A 171 -2.35 3.74 1.82
CA ARG A 171 -1.53 3.47 0.62
C ARG A 171 -0.06 3.70 0.93
N THR A 172 0.80 2.80 0.43
CA THR A 172 2.27 2.93 0.53
C THR A 172 2.77 4.11 -0.32
N SER A 173 3.98 4.59 -0.04
CA SER A 173 4.57 5.68 -0.83
C SER A 173 4.87 5.24 -2.26
N PHE A 174 5.21 3.97 -2.49
CA PHE A 174 5.33 3.35 -3.82
C PHE A 174 4.03 3.44 -4.61
N HIS A 175 2.91 2.98 -4.06
CA HIS A 175 1.63 2.97 -4.79
C HIS A 175 1.12 4.37 -5.13
N ARG A 176 1.42 5.36 -4.29
CA ARG A 176 1.10 6.78 -4.56
C ARG A 176 1.84 7.37 -5.77
N THR A 177 2.85 6.69 -6.31
CA THR A 177 3.53 7.08 -7.56
C THR A 177 2.78 6.66 -8.82
N ASN A 178 1.57 6.08 -8.69
CA ASN A 178 0.82 5.41 -9.75
C ASN A 178 1.57 4.20 -10.34
N ARG A 179 2.41 3.56 -9.54
CA ARG A 179 3.06 2.29 -9.84
C ARG A 179 2.45 1.20 -8.96
N SER A 180 2.37 0.00 -9.50
CA SER A 180 1.75 -1.17 -8.90
C SER A 180 2.54 -2.47 -9.16
N ASN A 181 3.49 -2.44 -10.10
CA ASN A 181 4.31 -3.61 -10.41
C ASN A 181 5.48 -3.79 -9.43
N LEU A 182 5.24 -4.56 -8.36
CA LEU A 182 6.24 -4.87 -7.35
C LEU A 182 7.32 -5.85 -7.84
N SER A 183 7.01 -6.71 -8.82
CA SER A 183 8.01 -7.59 -9.46
C SER A 183 9.08 -6.77 -10.19
N ARG A 184 8.68 -5.73 -10.93
CA ARG A 184 9.60 -4.76 -11.56
C ARG A 184 10.35 -3.96 -10.51
N TYR A 185 9.67 -3.48 -9.46
CA TYR A 185 10.32 -2.76 -8.36
C TYR A 185 11.43 -3.62 -7.71
N HIS A 186 11.12 -4.87 -7.40
CA HIS A 186 12.06 -5.80 -6.79
C HIS A 186 13.24 -6.14 -7.69
N LYS A 187 13.00 -6.40 -8.98
CA LYS A 187 14.07 -6.82 -9.92
C LYS A 187 14.97 -5.68 -10.40
N ILE A 188 14.44 -4.46 -10.49
CA ILE A 188 15.15 -3.33 -11.11
C ILE A 188 15.51 -2.27 -10.07
N ASN A 189 14.53 -1.78 -9.32
CA ASN A 189 14.70 -0.62 -8.45
C ASN A 189 15.49 -0.95 -7.19
N ILE A 190 15.24 -2.10 -6.57
CA ILE A 190 15.89 -2.50 -5.32
C ILE A 190 17.40 -2.74 -5.49
N PRO A 191 17.90 -3.48 -6.50
CA PRO A 191 19.33 -3.63 -6.70
C PRO A 191 20.05 -2.30 -6.95
N GLN A 192 19.42 -1.38 -7.69
CA GLN A 192 19.97 -0.03 -7.92
C GLN A 192 20.03 0.77 -6.62
N LEU A 193 18.96 0.74 -5.82
CA LEU A 193 18.91 1.40 -4.52
C LEU A 193 19.97 0.83 -3.57
N GLN A 194 20.09 -0.49 -3.49
CA GLN A 194 21.08 -1.19 -2.68
C GLN A 194 22.50 -0.77 -3.06
N HIS A 195 22.81 -0.70 -4.35
CA HIS A 195 24.11 -0.26 -4.86
C HIS A 195 24.44 1.17 -4.40
N LEU A 196 23.48 2.10 -4.51
CA LEU A 196 23.68 3.49 -4.10
C LEU A 196 23.80 3.65 -2.58
N ILE A 197 22.94 2.99 -1.81
CA ILE A 197 23.00 3.03 -0.33
C ILE A 197 24.32 2.45 0.17
N SER A 198 24.79 1.35 -0.41
CA SER A 198 26.06 0.72 -0.04
C SER A 198 27.28 1.61 -0.31
N SER A 199 27.15 2.66 -1.13
CA SER A 199 28.24 3.61 -1.40
C SER A 199 28.42 4.67 -0.31
N VAL A 200 27.37 4.95 0.45
CA VAL A 200 27.35 6.01 1.49
C VAL A 200 27.18 5.45 2.90
N HIS A 201 26.66 4.23 3.01
CA HIS A 201 26.41 3.55 4.27
C HIS A 201 27.45 2.46 4.52
N ARG A 202 27.91 2.31 5.77
CA ARG A 202 28.96 1.33 6.12
C ARG A 202 28.47 -0.12 6.07
N ASN A 203 27.18 -0.31 6.33
CA ASN A 203 26.56 -1.63 6.36
C ASN A 203 26.01 -2.00 4.98
N TYR A 204 26.27 -3.25 4.59
CA TYR A 204 25.66 -3.87 3.41
C TYR A 204 24.33 -4.50 3.83
N PHE A 205 23.26 -4.15 3.12
CA PHE A 205 21.94 -4.74 3.34
C PHE A 205 21.68 -5.80 2.29
N SER A 206 21.62 -7.07 2.66
CA SER A 206 21.19 -8.17 1.81
C SER A 206 19.74 -7.98 1.39
N ILE A 207 19.48 -8.09 0.08
CA ILE A 207 18.12 -8.07 -0.47
C ILE A 207 17.41 -9.42 -0.35
N SER A 208 18.15 -10.48 -0.04
CA SER A 208 17.60 -11.83 0.18
C SER A 208 17.10 -12.03 1.61
N GLU A 209 17.61 -11.23 2.56
CA GLU A 209 17.19 -11.27 3.96
C GLU A 209 16.13 -10.20 4.21
N ILE A 210 14.91 -10.62 4.57
CA ILE A 210 13.77 -9.69 4.68
C ILE A 210 13.99 -8.60 5.73
N SER A 211 14.67 -8.90 6.84
CA SER A 211 14.95 -7.94 7.90
C SER A 211 15.89 -6.82 7.44
N GLU A 212 16.93 -7.18 6.68
CA GLU A 212 17.87 -6.23 6.09
C GLU A 212 17.22 -5.44 4.95
N LEU A 213 16.40 -6.10 4.12
CA LEU A 213 15.63 -5.44 3.08
C LEU A 213 14.66 -4.40 3.65
N ILE A 214 13.88 -4.75 4.69
CA ILE A 214 12.98 -3.81 5.37
C ILE A 214 13.78 -2.66 5.98
N SER A 215 14.93 -2.93 6.59
CA SER A 215 15.79 -1.89 7.17
C SER A 215 16.27 -0.91 6.10
N MET A 216 16.74 -1.42 4.96
CA MET A 216 17.18 -0.62 3.82
C MET A 216 16.04 0.21 3.23
N LEU A 217 14.86 -0.39 3.04
CA LEU A 217 13.69 0.32 2.51
C LEU A 217 13.19 1.39 3.47
N THR A 218 13.17 1.11 4.78
CA THR A 218 12.80 2.10 5.80
C THR A 218 13.78 3.27 5.82
N LEU A 219 15.09 2.99 5.72
CA LEU A 219 16.12 4.03 5.57
C LEU A 219 15.87 4.88 4.31
N ALA A 220 15.61 4.25 3.16
CA ALA A 220 15.34 4.96 1.92
C ALA A 220 14.07 5.83 2.01
N GLN A 221 13.00 5.31 2.64
CA GLN A 221 11.76 6.03 2.88
C GLN A 221 11.95 7.28 3.73
N HIS A 222 12.83 7.24 4.74
CA HIS A 222 13.19 8.42 5.54
C HIS A 222 13.82 9.54 4.71
N HIS A 223 14.48 9.19 3.61
CA HIS A 223 15.08 10.13 2.65
C HIS A 223 14.15 10.42 1.45
N GLY A 224 12.89 10.00 1.52
CA GLY A 224 11.86 10.32 0.54
C GLY A 224 11.80 9.36 -0.65
N TYR A 225 12.53 8.25 -0.63
CA TYR A 225 12.41 7.23 -1.67
C TYR A 225 11.07 6.47 -1.54
N PRO A 226 10.28 6.32 -2.61
CA PRO A 226 9.04 5.55 -2.55
C PRO A 226 9.28 4.05 -2.32
N THR A 227 8.59 3.49 -1.32
CA THR A 227 8.68 2.10 -0.89
C THR A 227 7.30 1.45 -0.74
N PRO A 228 7.20 0.12 -0.88
CA PRO A 228 5.97 -0.63 -0.59
C PRO A 228 5.75 -0.85 0.91
N ILE A 229 6.37 -0.01 1.75
CA ILE A 229 6.27 -0.06 3.21
C ILE A 229 5.37 1.06 3.71
N LEU A 230 4.56 0.74 4.72
CA LEU A 230 3.75 1.67 5.47
C LEU A 230 4.15 1.64 6.95
N ASP A 231 4.33 2.82 7.54
CA ASP A 231 4.75 2.93 8.94
C ASP A 231 3.55 2.83 9.89
N TRP A 232 3.63 1.93 10.87
CA TRP A 232 2.71 1.81 11.99
C TRP A 232 3.47 1.99 13.30
N THR A 233 2.75 2.21 14.39
CA THR A 233 3.31 2.30 15.74
C THR A 233 2.44 1.54 16.71
N ILE A 234 3.02 0.93 17.75
CA ILE A 234 2.22 0.33 18.83
C ILE A 234 1.56 1.42 19.70
N SER A 235 2.03 2.67 19.65
CA SER A 235 1.52 3.74 20.51
C SER A 235 0.44 4.56 19.82
N PRO A 236 -0.80 4.59 20.35
CA PRO A 236 -1.85 5.48 19.84
C PRO A 236 -1.46 6.96 19.96
N TYR A 237 -0.64 7.31 20.95
CA TYR A 237 -0.15 8.67 21.16
C TYR A 237 0.88 9.10 20.11
N ILE A 238 1.79 8.20 19.70
CA ILE A 238 2.75 8.47 18.62
C ILE A 238 2.00 8.60 17.28
N ALA A 239 0.98 7.76 17.05
CA ALA A 239 0.12 7.90 15.87
C ALA A 239 -0.60 9.26 15.87
N ALA A 240 -1.21 9.67 16.98
CA ALA A 240 -1.83 10.98 17.13
C ALA A 240 -0.85 12.13 16.86
N TYR A 241 0.37 12.02 17.41
CA TYR A 241 1.43 13.01 17.18
C TYR A 241 1.70 13.21 15.69
N PHE A 242 1.91 12.14 14.92
CA PHE A 242 2.14 12.25 13.47
C PHE A 242 0.94 12.80 12.71
N ALA A 243 -0.28 12.41 13.11
CA ALA A 243 -1.51 12.91 12.50
C ALA A 243 -1.63 14.44 12.66
N PHE A 244 -1.42 14.94 13.88
CA PHE A 244 -1.49 16.37 14.20
C PHE A 244 -0.27 17.18 13.72
N LEU A 245 0.92 16.60 13.72
CA LEU A 245 2.15 17.26 13.27
C LEU A 245 2.04 17.66 11.79
N TYR A 246 1.49 16.76 10.95
CA TYR A 246 1.36 16.98 9.51
C TYR A 246 0.01 17.55 9.08
N ALA A 247 -0.89 17.82 10.03
CA ALA A 247 -2.17 18.48 9.78
C ALA A 247 -1.94 19.93 9.32
N GLN A 248 -2.59 20.32 8.23
CA GLN A 248 -2.60 21.72 7.80
C GLN A 248 -3.68 22.46 8.57
N ILE A 249 -3.30 23.57 9.20
CA ILE A 249 -4.23 24.43 9.95
C ILE A 249 -4.87 25.46 9.02
N GLU A 250 -4.23 25.79 7.90
CA GLU A 250 -4.72 26.79 6.94
C GLU A 250 -4.41 26.38 5.49
N SER A 251 -5.30 26.72 4.57
CA SER A 251 -5.08 26.61 3.13
C SER A 251 -4.05 27.66 2.68
N LYS A 252 -2.82 27.23 2.36
CA LYS A 252 -1.84 28.13 1.76
C LYS A 252 -2.15 28.34 0.27
N PRO A 253 -2.15 29.59 -0.24
CA PRO A 253 -2.29 29.86 -1.67
C PRO A 253 -1.24 29.08 -2.46
N GLY A 254 -1.68 28.27 -3.43
CA GLY A 254 -0.80 27.48 -4.29
C GLY A 254 -0.43 26.07 -3.80
N ILE A 255 -0.86 25.64 -2.61
CA ILE A 255 -0.68 24.25 -2.15
C ILE A 255 -1.96 23.44 -2.40
N VAL A 256 -1.89 22.49 -3.34
CA VAL A 256 -3.01 21.63 -3.78
C VAL A 256 -3.22 20.42 -2.84
N LYS A 257 -3.00 20.58 -1.52
CA LYS A 257 -3.36 19.52 -0.57
C LYS A 257 -4.78 19.80 -0.08
N PRO A 258 -5.69 18.80 -0.11
CA PRO A 258 -7.04 19.00 0.41
C PRO A 258 -6.95 19.37 1.89
N PHE A 259 -7.52 20.53 2.22
CA PHE A 259 -7.78 20.90 3.60
C PHE A 259 -8.76 19.87 4.18
N SER A 260 -8.40 19.26 5.31
CA SER A 260 -9.27 18.34 6.04
C SER A 260 -9.71 19.04 7.31
N GLU A 261 -10.94 18.82 7.77
CA GLU A 261 -11.39 19.33 9.07
C GLU A 261 -10.92 18.44 10.24
N HIS A 262 -10.58 17.18 9.92
CA HIS A 262 -10.23 16.16 10.91
C HIS A 262 -8.89 15.51 10.54
N ILE A 263 -8.13 15.14 11.56
CA ILE A 263 -7.08 14.11 11.41
C ILE A 263 -7.72 12.73 11.56
N ARG A 264 -7.01 11.70 11.12
CA ARG A 264 -7.43 10.31 11.28
C ARG A 264 -6.36 9.49 12.00
N ILE A 265 -6.79 8.68 12.96
CA ILE A 265 -5.96 7.65 13.60
C ILE A 265 -6.57 6.30 13.27
N TYR A 266 -5.85 5.48 12.52
CA TYR A 266 -6.22 4.08 12.30
C TYR A 266 -5.83 3.24 13.51
N GLN A 267 -6.68 2.28 13.85
CA GLN A 267 -6.43 1.20 14.80
C GLN A 267 -6.62 -0.12 14.07
N PHE A 268 -5.56 -0.91 14.02
CA PHE A 268 -5.52 -2.22 13.39
C PHE A 268 -5.40 -3.30 14.47
N ASP A 269 -6.31 -4.28 14.46
CA ASP A 269 -6.27 -5.45 15.34
C ASP A 269 -5.25 -6.45 14.80
N LEU A 270 -3.99 -6.24 15.18
CA LEU A 270 -2.86 -7.01 14.66
C LEU A 270 -2.95 -8.48 15.09
N LYS A 271 -3.29 -8.73 16.35
CA LYS A 271 -3.38 -10.08 16.91
C LYS A 271 -4.43 -10.91 16.19
N GLU A 272 -5.64 -10.37 16.03
CA GLU A 272 -6.72 -11.09 15.36
C GLU A 272 -6.39 -11.35 13.89
N TYR A 273 -5.80 -10.36 13.21
CA TYR A 273 -5.40 -10.50 11.82
C TYR A 273 -4.29 -11.54 11.62
N GLN A 274 -3.28 -11.58 12.50
CA GLN A 274 -2.20 -12.58 12.44
C GLN A 274 -2.67 -14.01 12.75
N ASN A 275 -3.74 -14.17 13.53
CA ASN A 275 -4.35 -15.48 13.75
C ASN A 275 -5.07 -16.02 12.51
N ASP A 276 -5.61 -15.11 11.68
CA ASP A 276 -6.41 -15.49 10.51
C ASP A 276 -5.60 -15.53 9.20
N PHE A 277 -4.51 -14.76 9.11
CA PHE A 277 -3.77 -14.59 7.86
C PHE A 277 -2.25 -14.79 8.06
N PRO A 278 -1.60 -15.54 7.15
CA PRO A 278 -0.16 -15.69 7.18
C PRO A 278 0.54 -14.35 6.97
N GLN A 279 1.68 -14.18 7.64
CA GLN A 279 2.55 -13.02 7.44
C GLN A 279 3.62 -13.41 6.42
N PHE A 280 3.70 -12.66 5.33
CA PHE A 280 4.62 -12.92 4.24
C PHE A 280 5.93 -12.15 4.44
N ASN A 281 7.04 -12.82 4.14
CA ASN A 281 8.38 -12.26 4.21
C ASN A 281 8.91 -11.84 2.82
N GLU A 282 8.01 -11.55 1.89
CA GLU A 282 8.35 -11.12 0.53
C GLU A 282 7.54 -9.89 0.12
N ILE A 283 8.23 -8.88 -0.43
CA ILE A 283 7.58 -7.65 -0.88
C ILE A 283 6.90 -7.80 -2.25
N ASN A 284 7.24 -8.85 -2.99
CA ASN A 284 6.75 -9.12 -4.35
C ASN A 284 6.13 -10.52 -4.45
N ASP A 285 5.57 -11.00 -3.34
CA ASP A 285 4.80 -12.25 -3.30
C ASP A 285 3.66 -12.20 -4.32
N ILE A 286 3.30 -13.36 -4.86
CA ILE A 286 2.19 -13.48 -5.80
C ILE A 286 0.82 -13.32 -5.12
N SER A 287 0.78 -13.57 -3.81
CA SER A 287 -0.39 -13.41 -2.96
C SER A 287 -0.66 -11.94 -2.66
N LEU A 288 -1.94 -11.59 -2.65
CA LEU A 288 -2.39 -10.31 -2.15
C LEU A 288 -2.33 -10.30 -0.63
N HIS A 289 -1.50 -9.43 -0.06
CA HIS A 289 -1.30 -9.39 1.38
C HIS A 289 -0.99 -8.00 1.93
N VAL A 290 -1.27 -7.88 3.22
CA VAL A 290 -0.81 -6.82 4.11
C VAL A 290 -0.13 -7.56 5.25
N SER A 291 1.19 -7.44 5.37
CA SER A 291 1.98 -8.18 6.36
C SER A 291 2.73 -7.22 7.26
N PHE A 292 2.77 -7.52 8.56
CA PHE A 292 3.40 -6.69 9.57
C PHE A 292 4.66 -7.38 10.10
N SER A 293 5.74 -6.63 10.15
CA SER A 293 7.03 -7.12 10.64
C SER A 293 7.64 -6.12 11.61
N VAL A 294 8.11 -6.66 12.74
CA VAL A 294 8.96 -5.95 13.69
C VAL A 294 10.38 -6.39 13.40
N THR A 295 11.07 -5.65 12.55
CA THR A 295 12.45 -5.98 12.21
C THR A 295 13.43 -5.33 13.17
N SER A 296 14.55 -6.00 13.41
CA SER A 296 15.70 -5.39 14.08
C SER A 296 16.04 -4.07 13.39
N PRO A 297 16.07 -2.94 14.12
CA PRO A 297 16.25 -1.63 13.53
C PRO A 297 17.73 -1.39 13.20
N LEU A 298 18.24 -2.09 12.18
CA LEU A 298 19.60 -1.91 11.68
C LEU A 298 19.75 -0.46 11.22
N ASP A 299 20.62 0.28 11.91
CA ASP A 299 20.90 1.71 11.69
C ASP A 299 19.68 2.63 11.63
N ASN A 300 18.59 2.23 12.29
CA ASN A 300 17.39 3.05 12.37
C ASN A 300 17.19 3.57 13.81
N PRO A 301 17.81 4.70 14.18
CA PRO A 301 17.66 5.27 15.52
C PRO A 301 16.21 5.73 15.80
N ARG A 302 15.37 5.86 14.76
CA ARG A 302 13.97 6.29 14.90
C ARG A 302 13.03 5.15 15.28
N ALA A 303 13.38 3.90 14.99
CA ALA A 303 12.47 2.77 15.15
C ALA A 303 12.03 2.54 16.61
N ILE A 304 12.95 2.59 17.56
CA ILE A 304 12.64 2.36 18.98
C ILE A 304 11.80 3.53 19.54
N PRO A 305 12.21 4.80 19.40
CA PRO A 305 11.41 5.90 19.94
C PRO A 305 10.02 6.02 19.32
N GLN A 306 9.90 5.73 18.02
CA GLN A 306 8.60 5.73 17.32
C GLN A 306 7.79 4.47 17.57
N GLN A 307 8.38 3.47 18.23
CA GLN A 307 7.82 2.15 18.47
C GLN A 307 7.27 1.54 17.17
N SER A 308 8.09 1.64 16.12
CA SER A 308 7.72 1.41 14.73
C SER A 308 7.44 -0.06 14.44
N ILE A 309 6.41 -0.28 13.62
CA ILE A 309 6.10 -1.55 12.98
C ILE A 309 6.03 -1.30 11.48
N SER A 310 6.79 -2.08 10.71
CA SER A 310 6.79 -1.98 9.26
C SER A 310 5.68 -2.85 8.68
N CYS A 311 4.81 -2.25 7.89
CA CYS A 311 3.79 -2.96 7.13
C CYS A 311 4.23 -3.06 5.66
N ILE A 312 4.42 -4.28 5.16
CA ILE A 312 4.62 -4.55 3.74
C ILE A 312 3.25 -4.79 3.12
N SER A 313 2.99 -4.23 1.94
CA SER A 313 1.75 -4.55 1.23
C SER A 313 1.95 -4.67 -0.28
N THR A 314 1.34 -5.72 -0.85
CA THR A 314 1.15 -5.88 -2.30
C THR A 314 -0.12 -5.18 -2.81
N ILE A 315 -0.84 -4.50 -1.92
CA ILE A 315 -2.13 -3.86 -2.18
C ILE A 315 -1.98 -2.34 -2.23
N ASP A 316 -2.56 -1.73 -3.26
CA ASP A 316 -2.68 -0.28 -3.37
C ASP A 316 -3.73 0.26 -2.39
N ASP A 317 -4.99 -0.20 -2.52
CA ASP A 317 -6.11 0.18 -1.64
C ASP A 317 -6.24 -0.78 -0.45
N ILE A 318 -5.38 -0.59 0.57
CA ILE A 318 -5.34 -1.46 1.75
C ILE A 318 -6.67 -1.45 2.50
N GLU A 319 -7.35 -0.30 2.60
CA GLU A 319 -8.63 -0.20 3.31
C GLU A 319 -9.71 -1.09 2.70
N THR A 320 -9.90 -0.98 1.39
CA THR A 320 -10.94 -1.75 0.69
C THR A 320 -10.64 -3.25 0.75
N TYR A 321 -9.37 -3.63 0.69
CA TYR A 321 -8.95 -5.02 0.87
C TYR A 321 -9.27 -5.54 2.28
N ILE A 322 -8.94 -4.78 3.33
CA ILE A 322 -9.29 -5.17 4.70
C ILE A 322 -10.81 -5.19 4.92
N GLU A 323 -11.56 -4.27 4.31
CA GLU A 323 -13.03 -4.27 4.35
C GLU A 323 -13.61 -5.55 3.72
N TYR A 324 -13.04 -6.00 2.60
CA TYR A 324 -13.41 -7.27 1.99
C TYR A 324 -13.14 -8.46 2.94
N LEU A 325 -11.97 -8.49 3.59
CA LEU A 325 -11.63 -9.53 4.56
C LEU A 325 -12.55 -9.50 5.79
N ASN A 326 -12.89 -8.31 6.30
CA ASN A 326 -13.85 -8.13 7.39
C ASN A 326 -15.20 -8.79 7.06
N LYS A 327 -15.74 -8.52 5.86
CA LYS A 327 -17.02 -9.10 5.40
C LYS A 327 -16.92 -10.61 5.23
N LYS A 328 -15.82 -11.10 4.65
CA LYS A 328 -15.60 -12.53 4.42
C LYS A 328 -15.50 -13.33 5.72
N ASN A 329 -14.80 -12.79 6.73
CA ASN A 329 -14.52 -13.48 7.97
C ASN A 329 -15.47 -13.10 9.12
N CYS A 330 -16.42 -12.19 8.88
CA CYS A 330 -17.31 -11.63 9.91
C CYS A 330 -16.55 -11.06 11.12
N LYS A 331 -15.41 -10.39 10.86
CA LYS A 331 -14.52 -9.79 11.87
C LYS A 331 -14.26 -8.32 11.54
N ASN A 332 -13.60 -7.62 12.45
CA ASN A 332 -13.21 -6.22 12.26
C ASN A 332 -11.72 -6.02 12.56
N TYR A 333 -10.89 -6.05 11.52
CA TYR A 333 -9.44 -5.88 11.66
C TYR A 333 -8.99 -4.41 11.64
N LEU A 334 -9.79 -3.50 11.10
CA LEU A 334 -9.41 -2.10 10.91
C LEU A 334 -10.54 -1.15 11.29
N SER A 335 -10.24 -0.24 12.20
CA SER A 335 -11.11 0.84 12.63
C SER A 335 -10.35 2.18 12.58
N ALA A 336 -11.07 3.28 12.72
CA ALA A 336 -10.48 4.61 12.70
C ALA A 336 -11.18 5.57 13.66
N TYR A 337 -10.43 6.55 14.15
CA TYR A 337 -10.91 7.69 14.91
C TYR A 337 -10.65 8.97 14.12
N ASP A 338 -11.68 9.79 13.96
CA ASP A 338 -11.56 11.11 13.34
C ASP A 338 -11.63 12.18 14.45
N ILE A 339 -10.56 12.96 14.58
CA ILE A 339 -10.43 14.01 15.60
C ILE A 339 -10.33 15.37 14.92
N PRO A 340 -11.11 16.39 15.32
CA PRO A 340 -11.02 17.72 14.74
C PRO A 340 -9.60 18.31 14.83
N ILE A 341 -9.14 18.96 13.75
CA ILE A 341 -7.84 19.65 13.72
C ILE A 341 -7.78 20.76 14.78
N SER A 342 -8.92 21.32 15.20
CA SER A 342 -8.99 22.31 16.28
C SER A 342 -8.43 21.79 17.61
N GLU A 343 -8.40 20.48 17.85
CA GLU A 343 -7.79 19.89 19.05
C GLU A 343 -6.25 19.87 19.02
N ARG A 344 -5.61 20.23 17.89
CA ARG A 344 -4.16 20.11 17.66
C ARG A 344 -3.32 20.71 18.78
N ALA A 345 -3.58 21.95 19.16
CA ALA A 345 -2.76 22.66 20.16
C ALA A 345 -2.80 21.95 21.53
N LYS A 346 -3.99 21.50 21.93
CA LYS A 346 -4.20 20.75 23.18
C LYS A 346 -3.56 19.36 23.11
N ALA A 347 -3.76 18.65 22.00
CA ALA A 347 -3.20 17.31 21.81
C ALA A 347 -1.66 17.33 21.81
N LEU A 348 -1.03 18.23 21.05
CA LEU A 348 0.43 18.34 21.01
C LEU A 348 1.04 18.76 22.35
N LYS A 349 0.35 19.62 23.13
CA LYS A 349 0.78 19.98 24.48
C LYS A 349 0.72 18.79 25.44
N ASP A 350 -0.38 18.03 25.43
CA ASP A 350 -0.51 16.81 26.23
C ASP A 350 0.58 15.78 25.86
N LEU A 351 0.84 15.60 24.56
CA LEU A 351 1.87 14.70 24.04
C LEU A 351 3.28 15.14 24.46
N GLU A 352 3.59 16.45 24.44
CA GLU A 352 4.87 16.98 24.94
C GLU A 352 5.04 16.67 26.44
N LEU A 353 3.98 16.80 27.25
CA LEU A 353 4.01 16.45 28.68
C LEU A 353 4.23 14.93 28.92
N MET A 354 3.83 14.09 27.97
CA MET A 354 4.11 12.65 27.98
C MET A 354 5.52 12.30 27.44
N GLY A 355 6.33 13.30 27.06
CA GLY A 355 7.66 13.10 26.49
C GLY A 355 7.67 12.75 25.00
N ILE A 356 6.51 12.83 24.32
CA ILE A 356 6.36 12.58 22.88
C ILE A 356 6.60 13.91 22.16
N THR A 357 7.83 14.11 21.69
CA THR A 357 8.29 15.33 21.05
C THR A 357 9.00 15.01 19.75
N HIS A 358 9.20 16.02 18.90
CA HIS A 358 9.98 15.84 17.68
C HIS A 358 11.42 15.40 18.00
N ALA A 359 12.02 15.91 19.08
CA ALA A 359 13.38 15.55 19.48
C ALA A 359 13.48 14.10 19.99
N SER A 360 12.46 13.58 20.71
CA SER A 360 12.46 12.19 21.16
C SER A 360 12.17 11.20 20.04
N LEU A 361 11.25 11.54 19.12
CA LEU A 361 10.88 10.66 17.99
C LEU A 361 11.89 10.68 16.83
N PHE A 362 12.68 11.73 16.70
CA PHE A 362 13.71 11.88 15.65
C PHE A 362 15.07 12.17 16.28
N PRO A 363 15.78 11.15 16.79
CA PRO A 363 17.10 11.36 17.37
C PRO A 363 18.07 11.96 16.34
N GLY A 364 18.85 12.95 16.77
CA GLY A 364 19.83 13.65 15.95
C GLY A 364 19.59 15.17 15.87
N LEU A 365 20.53 15.87 15.23
CA LEU A 365 20.51 17.34 15.13
C LEU A 365 19.26 17.85 14.39
N ASP A 366 18.85 17.18 13.32
CA ASP A 366 17.68 17.60 12.54
C ASP A 366 16.40 17.59 13.39
N GLY A 367 16.19 16.52 14.18
CA GLY A 367 15.02 16.42 15.04
C GLY A 367 15.04 17.42 16.19
N MET A 368 16.21 17.65 16.79
CA MET A 368 16.40 18.66 17.83
C MET A 368 16.15 20.09 17.31
N CYS A 369 16.72 20.44 16.15
CA CYS A 369 16.51 21.74 15.52
C CYS A 369 15.06 21.94 15.09
N ALA A 370 14.40 20.91 14.53
CA ALA A 370 12.99 20.97 14.17
C ALA A 370 12.09 21.16 15.41
N TYR A 371 12.39 20.48 16.51
CA TYR A 371 11.70 20.67 17.79
C TYR A 371 11.84 22.10 18.31
N LEU A 372 13.07 22.62 18.42
CA LEU A 372 13.31 23.99 18.89
C LEU A 372 12.68 25.03 17.97
N LYS A 373 12.67 24.78 16.64
CA LYS A 373 11.99 25.63 15.68
C LYS A 373 10.48 25.71 15.96
N HIS A 374 9.84 24.57 16.17
CA HIS A 374 8.42 24.53 16.53
C HIS A 374 8.17 25.20 17.87
N LYS A 375 9.03 24.95 18.87
CA LYS A 375 8.87 25.52 20.22
C LYS A 375 9.02 27.03 20.31
N HIS A 376 9.92 27.61 19.50
CA HIS A 376 10.27 29.02 19.59
C HIS A 376 9.57 29.91 18.56
N PHE A 377 9.09 29.34 17.44
CA PHE A 377 8.64 30.14 16.29
C PHE A 377 7.30 29.69 15.66
N GLN A 378 6.61 28.69 16.21
CA GLN A 378 5.28 28.24 15.76
C GLN A 378 4.35 28.09 16.95
#